data_AF-A0A414RCA3-F1
#
_entry.id   AF-A0A414RCA3-F1
#
_cell.length_a   1.000
_cell.length_b   1.000
_cell.length_c   1.000
_cell.angle_alpha   90.00
_cell.angle_beta   90.00
_cell.angle_gamma   90.00
#
_symmetry.space_group_name_H-M   'P 1'
#
loop_
_entity.id
_entity.type
_entity.pdbx_description
1 polymer ?
#
loop_
_entity_poly.entity_id
_entity_poly.type
_entity_poly.pdbx_seq_one_letter_code
_entity_poly.pdbx_strand_id
1 'polypeptide(L)'
;MEKTKTSTTIVECAILIAMAFALSFIKIIDMPYGGSVTAASMVPIIVAGYRHGLKWGLLTGFTYSILQLLMGLANVSYATSWVAAVAIILLDYVGAFTVLGLVGIFKKNKNQTPVLVIGAAVVCVLRYICHVITGCTVWAGVSIPTADGMAYSLVYNAAYMIPETVVTVYVIALISNAVDLRVEKPVTKKKSENVMAILNGALVFGIAVLIDFLYLFQQIQTEEGFDITLIVNSNWGLVAIITVVGVVVGAIVYFGTKIVSRKKALA
;
A
#
# COMPACT_ATOMS: atom_id res chain seq x y z
N MET A 1 -16.37 -1.42 -36.83
CA MET A 1 -16.96 -0.97 -35.56
C MET A 1 -16.05 0.07 -34.94
N GLU A 2 -16.54 1.30 -34.78
CA GLU A 2 -15.81 2.37 -34.08
C GLU A 2 -15.77 2.05 -32.57
N LYS A 3 -14.58 2.02 -31.95
CA LYS A 3 -14.46 1.77 -30.51
C LYS A 3 -14.99 2.99 -29.76
N THR A 4 -16.03 2.81 -28.94
CA THR A 4 -16.48 3.89 -28.05
C THR A 4 -15.45 4.12 -26.93
N LYS A 5 -15.32 5.36 -26.45
CA LYS A 5 -14.45 5.69 -25.29
C LYS A 5 -14.75 4.85 -24.05
N THR A 6 -16.01 4.44 -23.88
CA THR A 6 -16.45 3.57 -22.79
C THR A 6 -15.86 2.16 -22.92
N SER A 7 -15.91 1.57 -24.10
CA SER A 7 -15.35 0.23 -24.35
C SER A 7 -13.84 0.19 -24.06
N THR A 8 -13.09 1.20 -24.51
CA THR A 8 -11.66 1.31 -24.21
C THR A 8 -11.39 1.43 -22.71
N THR A 9 -12.17 2.26 -22.00
CA THR A 9 -12.04 2.45 -20.54
C THR A 9 -12.28 1.15 -19.77
N ILE A 10 -13.32 0.38 -20.15
CA ILE A 10 -13.61 -0.91 -19.51
C ILE A 10 -12.44 -1.88 -19.67
N VAL A 11 -11.87 -1.96 -20.89
CA VAL A 11 -10.73 -2.85 -21.17
C VAL A 11 -9.49 -2.44 -20.39
N GLU A 12 -9.16 -1.14 -20.33
CA GLU A 12 -8.03 -0.65 -19.54
C GLU A 12 -8.20 -0.96 -18.05
N CYS A 13 -9.37 -0.70 -17.49
CA CYS A 13 -9.68 -1.04 -16.10
C CYS A 13 -9.58 -2.55 -15.84
N ALA A 14 -10.08 -3.40 -16.74
CA ALA A 14 -10.02 -4.85 -16.61
C ALA A 14 -8.57 -5.37 -16.63
N ILE A 15 -7.72 -4.83 -17.51
CA ILE A 15 -6.28 -5.17 -17.56
C ILE A 15 -5.59 -4.75 -16.26
N LEU A 16 -5.90 -3.55 -15.74
CA LEU A 16 -5.33 -3.08 -14.48
C LEU A 16 -5.80 -3.93 -13.28
N ILE A 17 -7.05 -4.38 -13.27
CA ILE A 17 -7.55 -5.33 -12.25
C ILE A 17 -6.79 -6.65 -12.34
N ALA A 18 -6.63 -7.22 -13.54
CA ALA A 18 -5.90 -8.47 -13.74
C ALA A 18 -4.43 -8.35 -13.29
N MET A 19 -3.79 -7.21 -13.57
CA MET A 19 -2.44 -6.92 -13.12
C MET A 19 -2.36 -6.79 -11.59
N ALA A 20 -3.28 -6.04 -10.97
CA ALA A 20 -3.35 -5.93 -9.51
C ALA A 20 -3.55 -7.30 -8.86
N PHE A 21 -4.40 -8.14 -9.44
CA PHE A 21 -4.66 -9.48 -8.97
C PHE A 21 -3.42 -10.38 -9.08
N ALA A 22 -2.75 -10.39 -10.24
CA ALA A 22 -1.49 -11.13 -10.42
C ALA A 22 -0.41 -10.67 -9.41
N LEU A 23 -0.25 -9.36 -9.23
CA LEU A 23 0.72 -8.81 -8.28
C LEU A 23 0.39 -9.11 -6.82
N SER A 24 -0.89 -9.34 -6.48
CA SER A 24 -1.29 -9.70 -5.11
C SER A 24 -0.85 -11.11 -4.68
N PHE A 25 -0.50 -11.98 -5.64
CA PHE A 25 0.08 -13.29 -5.33
C PHE A 25 1.57 -13.21 -4.98
N ILE A 26 2.26 -12.15 -5.37
CA ILE A 26 3.67 -11.95 -5.05
C ILE A 26 3.74 -11.20 -3.71
N LYS A 27 3.70 -11.98 -2.62
CA LYS A 27 3.79 -11.46 -1.26
C LYS A 27 5.26 -11.39 -0.82
N ILE A 28 5.69 -10.18 -0.48
CA ILE A 28 7.00 -9.90 0.12
C ILE A 28 6.95 -10.23 1.62
N ILE A 29 5.82 -9.92 2.26
CA ILE A 29 5.51 -10.28 3.65
C ILE A 29 4.09 -10.84 3.66
N ASP A 30 3.89 -11.95 4.35
CA ASP A 30 2.57 -12.53 4.61
C ASP A 30 2.39 -12.66 6.12
N MET A 31 1.35 -12.02 6.65
CA MET A 31 1.15 -11.92 8.08
C MET A 31 0.29 -13.10 8.58
N PRO A 32 0.55 -13.62 9.80
CA PRO A 32 -0.07 -14.85 10.30
C PRO A 32 -1.60 -14.78 10.45
N TYR A 33 -2.15 -13.61 10.80
CA TYR A 33 -3.60 -13.37 10.93
C TYR A 33 -4.18 -12.59 9.77
N GLY A 34 -3.55 -12.67 8.61
CA GLY A 34 -3.92 -11.92 7.42
C GLY A 34 -3.30 -10.52 7.38
N GLY A 35 -3.33 -9.93 6.19
CA GLY A 35 -2.49 -8.79 5.83
C GLY A 35 -1.23 -9.24 5.10
N SER A 36 -0.80 -8.46 4.12
CA SER A 36 0.41 -8.74 3.36
C SER A 36 1.01 -7.46 2.79
N VAL A 37 2.32 -7.52 2.56
CA VAL A 37 3.03 -6.57 1.71
C VAL A 37 3.24 -7.26 0.37
N THR A 38 2.72 -6.68 -0.70
CA THR A 38 2.68 -7.27 -2.03
C THR A 38 3.67 -6.59 -2.97
N ALA A 39 3.84 -7.12 -4.18
CA ALA A 39 4.57 -6.46 -5.26
C ALA A 39 3.79 -5.25 -5.84
N ALA A 40 3.42 -4.30 -4.98
CA ALA A 40 2.69 -3.08 -5.31
C ALA A 40 1.32 -3.32 -5.97
N SER A 41 0.58 -4.32 -5.50
CA SER A 41 -0.71 -4.75 -6.09
C SER A 41 -1.79 -3.66 -6.08
N MET A 42 -1.70 -2.67 -5.20
CA MET A 42 -2.64 -1.53 -5.16
C MET A 42 -2.41 -0.51 -6.28
N VAL A 43 -1.21 -0.48 -6.87
CA VAL A 43 -0.80 0.53 -7.86
C VAL A 43 -1.69 0.52 -9.11
N PRO A 44 -2.00 -0.64 -9.75
CA PRO A 44 -2.83 -0.63 -10.95
C PRO A 44 -4.24 -0.08 -10.70
N ILE A 45 -4.81 -0.31 -9.51
CA ILE A 45 -6.13 0.21 -9.13
C ILE A 45 -6.09 1.73 -8.96
N ILE A 46 -5.06 2.24 -8.29
CA ILE A 46 -4.84 3.69 -8.14
C ILE A 46 -4.65 4.35 -9.51
N VAL A 47 -3.88 3.72 -10.40
CA VAL A 47 -3.68 4.19 -11.78
C VAL A 47 -5.00 4.23 -12.55
N ALA A 48 -5.83 3.18 -12.45
CA ALA A 48 -7.15 3.15 -13.10
C ALA A 48 -8.02 4.32 -12.64
N GLY A 49 -8.06 4.58 -11.32
CA GLY A 49 -8.78 5.70 -10.74
C GLY A 49 -8.31 7.04 -11.27
N TYR A 50 -6.99 7.29 -11.26
CA TYR A 50 -6.44 8.55 -11.75
C TYR A 50 -6.70 8.77 -13.26
N ARG A 51 -6.55 7.71 -14.08
CA ARG A 51 -6.76 7.77 -15.54
C ARG A 51 -8.21 8.03 -15.91
N HIS A 52 -9.13 7.26 -15.34
CA HIS A 52 -10.52 7.23 -15.80
C HIS A 52 -11.46 8.08 -14.93
N GLY A 53 -11.02 8.48 -13.74
CA GLY A 53 -11.71 9.37 -12.82
C GLY A 53 -12.50 8.60 -11.76
N LEU A 54 -13.07 9.34 -10.81
CA LEU A 54 -13.67 8.78 -9.59
C LEU A 54 -14.64 7.61 -9.83
N LYS A 55 -15.60 7.76 -10.75
CA LYS A 55 -16.60 6.72 -11.03
C LYS A 55 -15.95 5.40 -11.46
N TRP A 56 -15.00 5.47 -12.40
CA TRP A 56 -14.30 4.29 -12.89
C TRP A 56 -13.31 3.76 -11.86
N GLY A 57 -12.63 4.63 -11.11
CA GLY A 57 -11.74 4.23 -10.03
C GLY A 57 -12.45 3.43 -8.95
N LEU A 58 -13.60 3.91 -8.46
CA LEU A 58 -14.41 3.19 -7.48
C LEU A 58 -14.93 1.86 -8.03
N LEU A 59 -15.39 1.83 -9.28
CA LEU A 59 -15.83 0.58 -9.91
C LEU A 59 -14.67 -0.43 -10.02
N THR A 60 -13.49 0.02 -10.45
CA THR A 60 -12.29 -0.82 -10.54
C THR A 60 -11.85 -1.34 -9.17
N GLY A 61 -11.79 -0.46 -8.15
CA GLY A 61 -11.47 -0.85 -6.79
C GLY A 61 -12.48 -1.84 -6.22
N PHE A 62 -13.78 -1.61 -6.47
CA PHE A 62 -14.84 -2.52 -6.08
C PHE A 62 -14.70 -3.90 -6.76
N THR A 63 -14.50 -3.95 -8.07
CA THR A 63 -14.31 -5.22 -8.78
C THR A 63 -13.09 -5.98 -8.27
N TYR A 64 -11.97 -5.28 -8.05
CA TYR A 64 -10.78 -5.88 -7.44
C TYR A 64 -11.05 -6.39 -6.02
N SER A 65 -11.85 -5.67 -5.23
CA SER A 65 -12.22 -6.09 -3.88
C SER A 65 -12.97 -7.43 -3.85
N ILE A 66 -13.77 -7.73 -4.87
CA ILE A 66 -14.45 -9.03 -4.99
C ILE A 66 -13.44 -10.14 -5.23
N LEU A 67 -12.43 -9.92 -6.08
CA LEU A 67 -11.36 -10.90 -6.27
C LEU A 67 -10.56 -11.14 -4.99
N GLN A 68 -10.25 -10.07 -4.24
CA GLN A 68 -9.57 -10.18 -2.96
C GLN A 68 -10.43 -10.90 -1.91
N LEU A 69 -11.73 -10.65 -1.88
CA LEU A 69 -12.68 -11.37 -1.01
C LEU A 69 -12.73 -12.85 -1.37
N LEU A 70 -12.74 -13.21 -2.66
CA LEU A 70 -12.73 -14.62 -3.09
C LEU A 70 -11.46 -15.34 -2.62
N MET A 71 -10.30 -14.68 -2.69
CA MET A 71 -9.04 -15.25 -2.18
C MET A 71 -8.98 -15.28 -0.65
N GLY A 72 -9.69 -14.37 0.01
CA GLY A 72 -9.77 -14.26 1.46
C GLY A 72 -10.99 -14.92 2.09
N LEU A 73 -11.79 -15.68 1.34
CA LEU A 73 -13.11 -16.12 1.78
C LEU A 73 -13.05 -17.00 3.03
N ALA A 74 -11.96 -17.74 3.21
CA ALA A 74 -11.68 -18.52 4.41
C ALA A 74 -11.72 -17.64 5.68
N ASN A 75 -11.32 -16.37 5.61
CA ASN A 75 -11.33 -15.47 6.77
C ASN A 75 -12.74 -15.15 7.25
N VAL A 76 -13.74 -15.15 6.35
CA VAL A 76 -15.14 -14.94 6.72
C VAL A 76 -15.66 -16.07 7.60
N SER A 77 -15.07 -17.28 7.52
CA SER A 77 -15.47 -18.41 8.36
C SER A 77 -15.13 -18.24 9.84
N TYR A 78 -14.20 -17.33 10.18
CA TYR A 78 -13.90 -16.98 11.57
C TYR A 78 -14.92 -16.02 12.20
N ALA A 79 -15.92 -15.56 11.43
CA ALA A 79 -16.96 -14.70 11.94
C ALA A 79 -17.77 -15.39 13.05
N THR A 80 -17.76 -14.79 14.24
CA THR A 80 -18.52 -15.29 15.40
C THR A 80 -20.01 -14.91 15.36
N SER A 81 -20.42 -14.07 14.42
CA SER A 81 -21.81 -13.65 14.19
C SER A 81 -22.01 -13.16 12.76
N TRP A 82 -23.27 -13.00 12.34
CA TRP A 82 -23.58 -12.42 11.02
C TRP A 82 -23.09 -10.96 10.90
N VAL A 83 -23.10 -10.20 12.00
CA VAL A 83 -22.58 -8.82 12.03
C VAL A 83 -21.07 -8.81 11.80
N ALA A 84 -20.36 -9.73 12.47
CA ALA A 84 -18.92 -9.92 12.27
C ALA A 84 -18.60 -10.31 10.81
N ALA A 85 -19.40 -11.21 10.22
CA ALA A 85 -19.21 -11.60 8.82
C ALA A 85 -19.38 -10.40 7.87
N VAL A 86 -20.42 -9.59 8.07
CA VAL A 86 -20.63 -8.36 7.29
C VAL A 86 -19.47 -7.37 7.50
N ALA A 87 -19.00 -7.19 8.72
CA ALA A 87 -17.87 -6.33 9.02
C ALA A 87 -16.59 -6.81 8.32
N ILE A 88 -16.24 -8.09 8.37
CA ILE A 88 -15.08 -8.65 7.63
C ILE A 88 -15.24 -8.38 6.14
N ILE A 89 -16.38 -8.75 5.54
CA ILE A 89 -16.62 -8.57 4.11
C ILE A 89 -16.47 -7.10 3.71
N LEU A 90 -17.05 -6.17 4.47
CA LEU A 90 -17.06 -4.76 4.11
C LEU A 90 -15.76 -4.04 4.43
N LEU A 91 -15.12 -4.31 5.56
CA LEU A 91 -14.01 -3.51 6.05
C LEU A 91 -12.65 -4.18 5.86
N ASP A 92 -12.57 -5.51 5.72
CA ASP A 92 -11.32 -6.17 5.31
C ASP A 92 -11.20 -6.33 3.78
N TYR A 93 -12.33 -6.32 3.07
CA TYR A 93 -12.34 -6.49 1.62
C TYR A 93 -13.00 -5.33 0.89
N VAL A 94 -14.33 -5.30 0.81
CA VAL A 94 -15.05 -4.45 -0.16
C VAL A 94 -14.68 -2.97 -0.02
N GLY A 95 -14.91 -2.37 1.13
CA GLY A 95 -14.57 -0.99 1.44
C GLY A 95 -13.06 -0.75 1.39
N ALA A 96 -12.27 -1.59 2.07
CA ALA A 96 -10.81 -1.48 2.15
C ALA A 96 -10.11 -1.39 0.78
N PHE A 97 -10.56 -2.16 -0.22
CA PHE A 97 -9.99 -2.10 -1.56
C PHE A 97 -10.71 -1.10 -2.48
N THR A 98 -11.99 -0.82 -2.26
CA THR A 98 -12.73 0.17 -3.06
C THR A 98 -12.20 1.59 -2.85
N VAL A 99 -11.77 1.95 -1.64
CA VAL A 99 -11.22 3.30 -1.34
C VAL A 99 -9.99 3.65 -2.17
N LEU A 100 -9.25 2.65 -2.69
CA LEU A 100 -8.11 2.88 -3.59
C LEU A 100 -8.51 3.66 -4.85
N GLY A 101 -9.76 3.49 -5.29
CA GLY A 101 -10.34 4.21 -6.42
C GLY A 101 -10.55 5.71 -6.21
N LEU A 102 -10.54 6.19 -4.95
CA LEU A 102 -10.81 7.60 -4.61
C LEU A 102 -9.76 8.57 -5.19
N VAL A 103 -8.56 8.08 -5.52
CA VAL A 103 -7.53 8.88 -6.20
C VAL A 103 -8.05 9.48 -7.53
N GLY A 104 -9.10 8.91 -8.11
CA GLY A 104 -9.76 9.44 -9.30
C GLY A 104 -10.39 10.82 -9.16
N ILE A 105 -10.57 11.36 -7.94
CA ILE A 105 -10.93 12.78 -7.72
C ILE A 105 -9.92 13.70 -8.39
N PHE A 106 -8.66 13.29 -8.46
CA PHE A 106 -7.56 14.10 -8.94
C PHE A 106 -7.27 14.00 -10.44
N LYS A 107 -8.07 13.27 -11.22
CA LYS A 107 -7.87 13.07 -12.67
C LYS A 107 -7.53 14.35 -13.45
N LYS A 108 -8.20 15.46 -13.11
CA LYS A 108 -8.04 16.75 -13.83
C LYS A 108 -6.83 17.56 -13.36
N ASN A 109 -6.08 17.10 -12.36
CA ASN A 109 -4.96 17.86 -11.80
C ASN A 109 -3.73 17.83 -12.71
N LYS A 110 -3.15 19.00 -12.97
CA LYS A 110 -1.98 19.15 -13.85
C LYS A 110 -0.69 18.66 -13.18
N ASN A 111 -0.62 18.66 -11.86
CA ASN A 111 0.54 18.24 -11.07
C ASN A 111 0.44 16.75 -10.72
N GLN A 112 0.55 15.89 -11.75
CA GLN A 112 0.32 14.45 -11.63
C GLN A 112 1.10 13.79 -10.48
N THR A 113 2.42 13.95 -10.44
CA THR A 113 3.28 13.19 -9.51
C THR A 113 3.00 13.50 -8.03
N PRO A 114 3.01 14.77 -7.57
CA PRO A 114 2.72 15.06 -6.17
C PRO A 114 1.32 14.59 -5.74
N VAL A 115 0.34 14.75 -6.63
CA VAL A 115 -1.06 14.44 -6.32
C VAL A 115 -1.31 12.94 -6.27
N LEU A 116 -0.68 12.16 -7.16
CA LEU A 116 -0.72 10.69 -7.09
C LEU A 116 -0.01 10.16 -5.84
N VAL A 117 1.13 10.75 -5.45
CA VAL A 117 1.85 10.38 -4.22
C VAL A 117 1.01 10.63 -2.98
N ILE A 118 0.46 11.84 -2.83
CA ILE A 118 -0.40 12.20 -1.70
C ILE A 118 -1.69 11.37 -1.74
N GLY A 119 -2.32 11.25 -2.91
CA GLY A 119 -3.54 10.48 -3.09
C GLY A 119 -3.36 9.00 -2.72
N ALA A 120 -2.26 8.37 -3.16
CA ALA A 120 -1.92 6.99 -2.81
C ALA A 120 -1.75 6.83 -1.29
N ALA A 121 -1.02 7.74 -0.63
CA ALA A 121 -0.86 7.70 0.82
C ALA A 121 -2.21 7.83 1.54
N VAL A 122 -3.07 8.77 1.12
CA VAL A 122 -4.39 8.98 1.72
C VAL A 122 -5.27 7.74 1.59
N VAL A 123 -5.36 7.12 0.40
CA VAL A 123 -6.21 5.93 0.24
C VAL A 123 -5.66 4.71 0.98
N CYS A 124 -4.35 4.60 1.15
CA CYS A 124 -3.75 3.56 2.00
C CYS A 124 -4.07 3.79 3.49
N VAL A 125 -4.06 5.04 3.96
CA VAL A 125 -4.52 5.37 5.32
C VAL A 125 -6.00 5.04 5.51
N LEU A 126 -6.85 5.36 4.55
CA LEU A 126 -8.27 4.99 4.61
C LEU A 126 -8.45 3.47 4.68
N ARG A 127 -7.71 2.71 3.87
CA ARG A 127 -7.70 1.25 3.92
C ARG A 127 -7.21 0.74 5.29
N TYR A 128 -6.16 1.32 5.84
CA TYR A 128 -5.66 0.98 7.17
C TYR A 128 -6.69 1.22 8.26
N ILE A 129 -7.43 2.35 8.21
CA ILE A 129 -8.53 2.63 9.15
C ILE A 129 -9.60 1.53 9.08
N CYS A 130 -9.96 1.04 7.88
CA CYS A 130 -10.91 -0.06 7.76
C CYS A 130 -10.43 -1.32 8.51
N HIS A 131 -9.16 -1.70 8.31
CA HIS A 131 -8.55 -2.87 8.96
C HIS A 131 -8.39 -2.69 10.48
N VAL A 132 -8.14 -1.47 10.95
CA VAL A 132 -8.09 -1.19 12.39
C VAL A 132 -9.46 -1.37 13.02
N ILE A 133 -10.51 -0.88 12.37
CA ILE A 133 -11.90 -1.01 12.85
C ILE A 133 -12.29 -2.48 12.91
N THR A 134 -12.04 -3.29 11.88
CA THR A 134 -12.31 -4.75 11.94
C THR A 134 -11.47 -5.44 12.99
N GLY A 135 -10.18 -5.10 13.07
CA GLY A 135 -9.27 -5.67 14.06
C GLY A 135 -9.81 -5.53 15.48
N CYS A 136 -10.23 -4.33 15.88
CA CYS A 136 -10.67 -4.09 17.26
C CYS A 136 -12.13 -4.51 17.53
N THR A 137 -12.97 -4.64 16.49
CA THR A 137 -14.41 -4.98 16.66
C THR A 137 -14.76 -6.43 16.38
N VAL A 138 -13.98 -7.13 15.54
CA VAL A 138 -14.26 -8.50 15.10
C VAL A 138 -13.15 -9.46 15.49
N TRP A 139 -11.89 -9.06 15.32
CA TRP A 139 -10.76 -9.96 15.53
C TRP A 139 -10.31 -10.03 17.01
N ALA A 140 -10.79 -9.12 17.87
CA ALA A 140 -10.60 -9.17 19.31
C ALA A 140 -11.28 -10.41 19.92
N GLY A 141 -10.50 -11.25 20.60
CA GLY A 141 -10.92 -12.54 21.13
C GLY A 141 -10.96 -13.67 20.09
N VAL A 142 -10.59 -13.40 18.83
CA VAL A 142 -10.48 -14.40 17.74
C VAL A 142 -9.02 -14.63 17.38
N SER A 143 -8.30 -13.57 17.00
CA SER A 143 -6.88 -13.63 16.59
C SER A 143 -6.00 -12.59 17.28
N ILE A 144 -6.59 -11.63 17.99
CA ILE A 144 -5.87 -10.72 18.89
C ILE A 144 -6.50 -10.75 20.30
N PRO A 145 -5.74 -10.46 21.37
CA PRO A 145 -6.28 -10.41 22.73
C PRO A 145 -7.48 -9.46 22.87
N THR A 146 -8.46 -9.86 23.68
CA THR A 146 -9.63 -9.01 23.97
C THR A 146 -9.24 -7.79 24.80
N ALA A 147 -8.31 -7.96 25.74
CA ALA A 147 -7.73 -6.84 26.49
C ALA A 147 -6.94 -5.95 25.53
N ASP A 148 -7.22 -4.64 25.57
CA ASP A 148 -6.58 -3.64 24.71
C ASP A 148 -6.67 -3.91 23.20
N GLY A 149 -7.73 -4.55 22.73
CA GLY A 149 -7.92 -4.93 21.32
C GLY A 149 -7.75 -3.77 20.31
N MET A 150 -8.01 -2.52 20.71
CA MET A 150 -7.70 -1.34 19.89
C MET A 150 -6.20 -1.14 19.67
N ALA A 151 -5.38 -1.23 20.72
CA ALA A 151 -3.93 -1.07 20.63
C ALA A 151 -3.32 -2.20 19.80
N TYR A 152 -3.75 -3.44 20.04
CA TYR A 152 -3.34 -4.60 19.25
C TYR A 152 -3.72 -4.45 17.78
N SER A 153 -4.95 -4.04 17.49
CA SER A 153 -5.42 -3.80 16.13
C SER A 153 -4.61 -2.71 15.42
N LEU A 154 -4.33 -1.59 16.09
CA LEU A 154 -3.50 -0.52 15.55
C LEU A 154 -2.12 -1.05 15.14
N VAL A 155 -1.44 -1.73 16.07
CA VAL A 155 -0.07 -2.19 15.86
C VAL A 155 -0.02 -3.31 14.81
N TYR A 156 -0.87 -4.33 14.93
CA TYR A 156 -0.89 -5.45 14.00
C TYR A 156 -1.21 -5.00 12.56
N ASN A 157 -2.17 -4.10 12.37
CA ASN A 157 -2.50 -3.64 11.02
C ASN A 157 -1.45 -2.67 10.46
N ALA A 158 -0.80 -1.87 11.33
CA ALA A 158 0.27 -0.96 10.91
C ALA A 158 1.48 -1.75 10.39
N ALA A 159 1.69 -2.92 11.01
CA ALA A 159 2.75 -3.88 10.73
C ALA A 159 2.90 -4.18 9.22
N TYR A 160 1.78 -4.41 8.53
CA TYR A 160 1.80 -4.63 7.08
C TYR A 160 1.34 -3.41 6.27
N MET A 161 0.43 -2.57 6.77
CA MET A 161 -0.07 -1.44 5.99
C MET A 161 0.95 -0.32 5.81
N ILE A 162 1.84 -0.06 6.77
CA ILE A 162 2.91 0.93 6.60
C ILE A 162 3.86 0.51 5.47
N PRO A 163 4.49 -0.68 5.51
CA PRO A 163 5.39 -1.10 4.44
C PRO A 163 4.67 -1.25 3.09
N GLU A 164 3.44 -1.75 3.07
CA GLU A 164 2.63 -1.82 1.85
C GLU A 164 2.32 -0.42 1.27
N THR A 165 2.07 0.57 2.13
CA THR A 165 1.90 1.98 1.73
C THR A 165 3.19 2.52 1.13
N VAL A 166 4.34 2.26 1.76
CA VAL A 166 5.65 2.71 1.27
C VAL A 166 5.92 2.13 -0.12
N VAL A 167 5.72 0.83 -0.32
CA VAL A 167 5.88 0.17 -1.63
C VAL A 167 4.95 0.79 -2.67
N THR A 168 3.67 0.95 -2.33
CA THR A 168 2.66 1.51 -3.24
C THR A 168 2.98 2.94 -3.64
N VAL A 169 3.29 3.81 -2.67
CA VAL A 169 3.64 5.22 -2.90
C VAL A 169 4.93 5.34 -3.70
N TYR A 170 5.94 4.53 -3.39
CA TYR A 170 7.21 4.53 -4.10
C TYR A 170 7.03 4.17 -5.58
N VAL A 171 6.33 3.08 -5.88
CA VAL A 171 6.07 2.66 -7.26
C VAL A 171 5.19 3.67 -8.00
N ILE A 172 4.16 4.23 -7.35
CA ILE A 172 3.36 5.33 -7.93
C ILE A 172 4.23 6.54 -8.25
N ALA A 173 5.16 6.91 -7.37
CA ALA A 173 6.03 8.05 -7.60
C ALA A 173 6.97 7.80 -8.81
N LEU A 174 7.54 6.61 -8.93
CA LEU A 174 8.36 6.22 -10.08
C LEU A 174 7.59 6.28 -11.39
N ILE A 175 6.44 5.61 -11.46
CA ILE A 175 5.60 5.56 -12.67
C ILE A 175 5.12 6.96 -13.02
N SER A 176 4.57 7.69 -12.05
CA SER A 176 4.02 9.01 -12.30
C SER A 176 5.08 10.06 -12.64
N ASN A 177 6.34 9.89 -12.22
CA ASN A 177 7.45 10.77 -12.60
C ASN A 177 8.01 10.43 -14.00
N ALA A 178 7.90 9.18 -14.43
CA ALA A 178 8.42 8.71 -15.72
C ALA A 178 7.40 8.74 -16.87
N VAL A 179 6.11 8.64 -16.58
CA VAL A 179 5.04 8.44 -17.58
C VAL A 179 3.93 9.47 -17.35
N ASP A 180 3.43 10.10 -18.42
CA ASP A 180 2.19 10.87 -18.36
C ASP A 180 0.99 9.92 -18.45
N LEU A 181 0.27 9.79 -17.33
CA LEU A 181 -0.88 8.90 -17.21
C LEU A 181 -2.17 9.58 -17.65
N ARG A 182 -2.19 10.89 -17.91
CA ARG A 182 -3.42 11.64 -18.23
C ARG A 182 -3.84 11.49 -19.69
N VAL A 183 -2.87 11.18 -20.55
CA VAL A 183 -3.08 10.97 -21.98
C VAL A 183 -3.62 9.56 -22.24
N GLU A 184 -4.41 9.44 -23.32
CA GLU A 184 -5.03 8.17 -23.71
C GLU A 184 -3.97 7.08 -23.91
N LYS A 185 -2.91 7.37 -24.65
CA LYS A 185 -1.74 6.50 -24.79
C LYS A 185 -0.62 7.03 -23.89
N PRO A 186 -0.27 6.35 -22.78
CA PRO A 186 0.78 6.81 -21.89
C PRO A 186 2.09 7.04 -22.64
N VAL A 187 2.71 8.20 -22.43
CA VAL A 187 4.02 8.54 -23.02
C VAL A 187 5.03 8.80 -21.92
N THR A 188 6.29 8.48 -22.20
CA THR A 188 7.39 8.85 -21.30
C THR A 188 7.52 10.37 -21.24
N LYS A 189 7.72 10.91 -20.04
CA LYS A 189 8.01 12.33 -19.82
C LYS A 189 9.40 12.52 -19.23
N LYS A 190 9.93 13.74 -19.33
CA LYS A 190 11.18 14.11 -18.66
C LYS A 190 11.03 13.92 -17.15
N LYS A 191 11.87 13.05 -16.58
CA LYS A 191 11.87 12.76 -15.14
C LYS A 191 12.30 13.99 -14.36
N SER A 192 11.63 14.25 -13.24
CA SER A 192 12.12 15.22 -12.26
C SER A 192 13.25 14.59 -11.46
N GLU A 193 14.45 15.10 -11.66
CA GLU A 193 15.66 14.67 -10.94
C GLU A 193 15.55 14.93 -9.42
N ASN A 194 14.90 16.03 -9.03
CA ASN A 194 14.65 16.33 -7.62
C ASN A 194 13.73 15.29 -6.98
N VAL A 195 12.68 14.86 -7.69
CA VAL A 195 11.78 13.79 -7.22
C VAL A 195 12.55 12.47 -7.14
N MET A 196 13.37 12.14 -8.15
CA MET A 196 14.19 10.93 -8.12
C MET A 196 15.16 10.89 -6.94
N ALA A 197 15.81 12.01 -6.62
CA ALA A 197 16.69 12.09 -5.45
C ALA A 197 15.94 11.80 -4.14
N ILE A 198 14.76 12.40 -3.96
CA ILE A 198 13.90 12.15 -2.79
C ILE A 198 13.51 10.69 -2.72
N LEU A 199 13.05 10.10 -3.83
CA LEU A 199 12.63 8.70 -3.90
C LEU A 199 13.77 7.75 -3.56
N ASN A 200 14.95 7.93 -4.15
CA ASN A 200 16.10 7.05 -3.89
C ASN A 200 16.52 7.09 -2.42
N GLY A 201 16.56 8.27 -1.80
CA GLY A 201 16.87 8.40 -0.38
C GLY A 201 15.79 7.78 0.52
N ALA A 202 14.52 8.03 0.20
CA ALA A 202 13.38 7.49 0.92
C ALA A 202 13.28 5.95 0.81
N LEU A 203 13.67 5.37 -0.34
CA LEU A 203 13.70 3.92 -0.52
C LEU A 203 14.66 3.25 0.47
N VAL A 204 15.89 3.78 0.59
CA VAL A 204 16.90 3.21 1.50
C VAL A 204 16.40 3.28 2.95
N PHE A 205 15.85 4.42 3.35
CA PHE A 205 15.26 4.56 4.68
C PHE A 205 14.08 3.61 4.89
N GLY A 206 13.19 3.47 3.89
CA GLY A 206 12.07 2.54 3.93
C GLY A 206 12.50 1.08 4.06
N ILE A 207 13.59 0.67 3.42
CA ILE A 207 14.18 -0.67 3.57
C ILE A 207 14.67 -0.88 5.01
N ALA A 208 15.34 0.11 5.62
CA ALA A 208 15.77 -0.01 7.01
C ALA A 208 14.58 -0.16 7.97
N VAL A 209 13.53 0.64 7.79
CA VAL A 209 12.29 0.53 8.57
C VAL A 209 11.64 -0.84 8.39
N LEU A 210 11.64 -1.39 7.18
CA LEU A 210 11.12 -2.73 6.90
C LEU A 210 11.90 -3.81 7.65
N ILE A 211 13.24 -3.72 7.68
CA ILE A 211 14.11 -4.65 8.39
C ILE A 211 13.85 -4.57 9.89
N ASP A 212 13.80 -3.37 10.47
CA ASP A 212 13.48 -3.15 11.88
C ASP A 212 12.12 -3.73 12.25
N PHE A 213 11.13 -3.48 11.39
CA PHE A 213 9.79 -4.01 11.56
C PHE A 213 9.79 -5.56 11.55
N LEU A 214 10.42 -6.20 10.57
CA LEU A 214 10.49 -7.66 10.49
C LEU A 214 11.19 -8.27 11.70
N TYR A 215 12.27 -7.63 12.16
CA TYR A 215 12.99 -8.04 13.36
C TYR A 215 12.09 -7.97 14.60
N LEU A 216 11.46 -6.82 14.84
CA LEU A 216 10.57 -6.61 15.99
C LEU A 216 9.35 -7.53 15.95
N PHE A 217 8.75 -7.70 14.77
CA PHE A 217 7.60 -8.57 14.59
C PHE A 217 7.92 -10.02 14.93
N GLN A 218 9.12 -10.50 14.58
CA GLN A 218 9.56 -11.85 14.96
C GLN A 218 9.67 -12.02 16.49
N GLN A 219 10.04 -10.98 17.24
CA GLN A 219 10.20 -11.08 18.70
C GLN A 219 8.87 -11.20 19.46
N ILE A 220 7.78 -10.78 18.86
CA ILE A 220 6.44 -10.75 19.46
C ILE A 220 5.53 -11.87 18.97
N GLN A 221 6.06 -12.78 18.14
CA GLN A 221 5.40 -14.03 17.79
C GLN A 221 5.63 -15.09 18.87
N THR A 222 4.57 -15.85 19.16
CA THR A 222 4.51 -16.96 20.12
C THR A 222 3.79 -18.14 19.46
N GLU A 223 3.83 -19.31 20.09
CA GLU A 223 3.12 -20.50 19.58
C GLU A 223 1.59 -20.32 19.60
N GLU A 224 1.06 -19.61 20.61
CA GLU A 224 -0.37 -19.32 20.75
C GLU A 224 -0.80 -18.08 19.96
N GLY A 225 0.16 -17.22 19.63
CA GLY A 225 -0.05 -16.19 18.64
C GLY A 225 0.84 -14.97 18.74
N PHE A 226 0.27 -13.80 18.99
CA PHE A 226 1.00 -12.54 19.04
C PHE A 226 0.83 -11.87 20.40
N ASP A 227 1.95 -11.57 21.06
CA ASP A 227 2.00 -10.84 22.33
C ASP A 227 2.93 -9.63 22.21
N ILE A 228 2.33 -8.44 22.14
CA ILE A 228 3.06 -7.19 21.99
C ILE A 228 3.93 -6.88 23.19
N THR A 229 3.62 -7.42 24.38
CA THR A 229 4.39 -7.14 25.59
C THR A 229 5.81 -7.68 25.50
N LEU A 230 6.04 -8.72 24.69
CA LEU A 230 7.36 -9.29 24.43
C LEU A 230 8.30 -8.35 23.68
N ILE A 231 7.78 -7.27 23.08
CA ILE A 231 8.61 -6.31 22.33
C ILE A 231 9.69 -5.68 23.22
N VAL A 232 9.46 -5.59 24.54
CA VAL A 232 10.41 -5.04 25.52
C VAL A 232 11.70 -5.87 25.59
N ASN A 233 11.66 -7.15 25.21
CA ASN A 233 12.80 -8.05 25.20
C ASN A 233 13.65 -7.94 23.92
N SER A 234 13.21 -7.14 22.95
CA SER A 234 13.92 -6.94 21.69
C SER A 234 15.25 -6.22 21.90
N ASN A 235 16.22 -6.46 21.01
CA ASN A 235 17.46 -5.69 20.99
C ASN A 235 17.22 -4.30 20.37
N TRP A 236 16.77 -3.36 21.20
CA TRP A 236 16.52 -1.98 20.79
C TRP A 236 17.77 -1.24 20.30
N GLY A 237 18.97 -1.65 20.75
CA GLY A 237 20.24 -1.12 20.25
C GLY A 237 20.45 -1.46 18.77
N LEU A 238 20.15 -2.71 18.37
CA LEU A 238 20.21 -3.13 16.97
C LEU A 238 19.20 -2.36 16.11
N VAL A 239 17.96 -2.22 16.58
CA VAL A 239 16.90 -1.45 15.89
C VAL A 239 17.34 0.00 15.67
N ALA A 240 17.88 0.64 16.70
CA ALA A 240 18.39 2.00 16.59
C ALA A 240 19.54 2.11 15.58
N ILE A 241 20.47 1.14 15.55
CA ILE A 241 21.57 1.10 14.58
C ILE A 241 21.05 0.99 13.16
N ILE A 242 20.13 0.05 12.87
CA ILE A 242 19.57 -0.14 11.53
C ILE A 242 18.87 1.12 11.05
N THR A 243 18.03 1.73 11.90
CA THR A 243 17.35 3.00 11.60
C THR A 243 18.38 4.11 11.30
N VAL A 244 19.40 4.30 12.14
CA VAL A 244 20.43 5.35 11.94
C VAL A 244 21.20 5.13 10.64
N VAL A 245 21.63 3.89 10.37
CA VAL A 245 22.30 3.53 9.12
C VAL A 245 21.38 3.83 7.93
N GLY A 246 20.10 3.47 8.00
CA GLY A 246 19.10 3.78 6.98
C GLY A 246 18.97 5.27 6.68
N VAL A 247 18.93 6.11 7.73
CA VAL A 247 18.89 7.58 7.59
C VAL A 247 20.17 8.10 6.94
N VAL A 248 21.34 7.68 7.41
CA VAL A 248 22.64 8.15 6.91
C VAL A 248 22.84 7.75 5.45
N VAL A 249 22.65 6.47 5.12
CA VAL A 249 22.79 5.97 3.75
C VAL A 249 21.73 6.58 2.84
N GLY A 250 20.49 6.74 3.33
CA GLY A 250 19.42 7.43 2.60
C GLY A 250 19.78 8.89 2.27
N ALA A 251 20.37 9.63 3.22
CA ALA A 251 20.87 10.98 2.99
C ALA A 251 22.00 11.00 1.95
N ILE A 252 22.97 10.08 2.06
CA ILE A 252 24.06 9.94 1.09
C ILE A 252 23.50 9.70 -0.32
N VAL A 253 22.54 8.79 -0.46
CA VAL A 253 21.91 8.48 -1.75
C VAL A 253 21.11 9.67 -2.29
N TYR A 254 20.38 10.39 -1.44
CA TYR A 254 19.69 11.62 -1.82
C TYR A 254 20.65 12.68 -2.38
N PHE A 255 21.71 13.02 -1.62
CA PHE A 255 22.67 14.04 -2.03
C PHE A 255 23.49 13.58 -3.23
N GLY A 256 23.91 12.32 -3.27
CA GLY A 256 24.62 11.72 -4.39
C GLY A 256 23.81 11.79 -5.69
N THR A 257 22.53 11.44 -5.64
CA THR A 257 21.62 11.55 -6.80
C THR A 257 21.54 13.01 -7.26
N LYS A 258 21.36 13.96 -6.33
CA LYS A 258 21.27 15.40 -6.63
C LYS A 258 22.54 15.95 -7.28
N ILE A 259 23.72 15.50 -6.84
CA ILE A 259 25.02 15.89 -7.41
C ILE A 259 25.15 15.35 -8.85
N VAL A 260 24.83 14.08 -9.07
CA VAL A 260 24.89 13.46 -10.41
C VAL A 260 23.94 14.17 -11.38
N SER A 261 22.71 14.47 -10.94
CA SER A 261 21.73 15.18 -11.76
C SER A 261 22.18 16.61 -12.11
N ARG A 262 22.82 17.32 -11.18
CA ARG A 262 23.41 18.64 -11.46
C ARG A 262 24.54 18.56 -12.48
N LYS A 263 25.43 17.58 -12.39
CA LYS A 263 26.50 17.39 -13.37
C LYS A 263 25.96 17.12 -14.77
N LYS A 264 24.91 16.30 -14.89
CA LYS A 264 24.23 16.04 -16.18
C LYS A 264 23.55 17.27 -16.78
N ALA A 265 23.15 18.25 -15.98
CA ALA A 265 22.52 19.47 -16.48
C ALA A 265 23.55 20.51 -16.98
N LEU A 266 24.83 20.35 -16.61
CA LEU A 266 25.93 21.22 -16.98
C LEU A 266 26.77 20.69 -18.16
N ALA A 267 26.57 19.43 -18.55
CA ALA A 267 27.20 18.76 -19.68
C ALA A 267 26.25 18.75 -20.89
#